data_AF-A0A9W7DLW1-F1
#
_entry.id   AF-A0A9W7DLW1-F1
#
_cell.length_a   1.000
_cell.length_b   1.000
_cell.length_c   1.000
_cell.angle_alpha   90.00
_cell.angle_beta   90.00
_cell.angle_gamma   90.00
#
_symmetry.space_group_name_H-M   'P 1'
#
loop_
_entity.id
_entity.type
_entity.pdbx_description
1 polymer ?
#
loop_
_entity_poly.entity_id
_entity_poly.type
_entity_poly.pdbx_seq_one_letter_code
_entity_poly.pdbx_strand_id
1 'polypeptide(L)'
;MVLNMFSYAEEETSSGSIDDIEITEGTEKPDASDQPTIQDDIDKEPAGSGGGSGEDEERIILNYASTSAGAIVLEKSPNSKGMSNILVNDKDKYALTPCEDKKWVVIGLSEDIQIKTIIMAHYEKFSSTTSAFQLLGSQTFPTQEWRNLGTFTAKIQQGEQKFEVSERALAR
;
A
#
# COMPACT_ATOMS: atom_id res chain seq x y z
N MET A 1 -0.87 7.64 -21.36
CA MET A 1 -0.13 7.46 -20.10
C MET A 1 -1.10 6.86 -19.09
N VAL A 2 -0.87 5.58 -18.78
CA VAL A 2 -1.56 4.81 -17.73
C VAL A 2 -0.64 4.76 -16.52
N LEU A 3 -1.09 5.27 -15.38
CA LEU A 3 -0.36 5.27 -14.11
C LEU A 3 -1.28 4.75 -13.00
N ASN A 4 -0.76 3.88 -12.14
CA ASN A 4 -1.24 3.76 -10.77
C ASN A 4 -0.19 4.42 -9.86
N MET A 5 -0.62 5.21 -8.88
CA MET A 5 0.30 5.94 -7.99
C MET A 5 -0.08 5.67 -6.55
N PHE A 6 0.90 5.23 -5.78
CA PHE A 6 0.76 4.87 -4.38
C PHE A 6 1.70 5.75 -3.55
N SER A 7 1.25 6.16 -2.37
CA SER A 7 2.04 6.93 -1.41
C SER A 7 2.15 6.14 -0.12
N TYR A 8 3.36 6.03 0.40
CA TYR A 8 3.67 5.25 1.58
C TYR A 8 4.40 6.10 2.62
N ALA A 9 3.97 5.97 3.87
CA ALA A 9 4.73 6.33 5.05
C ALA A 9 5.13 5.04 5.80
N GLU A 10 6.23 5.11 6.55
CA GLU A 10 6.61 4.03 7.46
C GLU A 10 6.18 4.45 8.87
N GLU A 11 5.43 3.59 9.56
CA GLU A 11 5.16 3.74 10.98
C GLU A 11 6.32 3.16 11.79
N GLU A 12 6.81 3.91 12.78
CA GLU A 12 7.82 3.43 13.72
C GLU A 12 7.11 2.66 14.84
N THR A 13 7.21 1.33 14.87
CA THR A 13 6.66 0.53 15.98
C THR A 13 7.63 0.56 17.17
N SER A 14 7.27 1.28 18.24
CA SER A 14 7.99 1.23 19.52
C SER A 14 7.65 -0.07 20.26
N SER A 15 8.61 -0.99 20.37
CA SER A 15 8.47 -2.22 21.17
C SER A 15 8.51 -1.89 22.66
N GLY A 16 7.35 -1.93 23.31
CA GLY A 16 7.23 -1.91 24.78
C GLY A 16 7.31 -3.34 25.32
N SER A 17 8.29 -3.62 26.17
CA SER A 17 8.47 -4.90 26.87
C SER A 17 7.29 -5.18 27.81
N ILE A 18 6.70 -6.37 27.71
CA ILE A 18 5.77 -6.93 28.70
C ILE A 18 6.53 -8.06 29.41
N ASP A 19 7.06 -7.77 30.59
CA ASP A 19 7.48 -8.79 31.55
C ASP A 19 6.44 -8.85 32.67
N ASP A 20 6.24 -10.07 33.19
CA ASP A 20 5.49 -10.47 34.39
C ASP A 20 4.01 -10.91 34.22
N ILE A 21 3.82 -12.16 33.80
CA ILE A 21 2.70 -12.99 34.30
C ILE A 21 3.28 -14.29 34.88
N GLU A 22 3.20 -14.40 36.20
CA GLU A 22 3.50 -15.59 37.01
C GLU A 22 2.37 -16.62 36.85
N ILE A 23 2.71 -17.85 36.43
CA ILE A 23 1.78 -18.98 36.35
C ILE A 23 2.18 -20.01 37.41
N THR A 24 1.32 -20.21 38.42
CA THR A 24 1.44 -21.30 39.39
C THR A 24 0.66 -22.54 38.94
N GLU A 25 1.31 -23.70 39.09
CA GLU A 25 0.84 -25.06 38.75
C GLU A 25 -0.41 -25.53 39.51
N GLY A 26 -1.16 -26.45 38.88
CA GLY A 26 -2.18 -27.29 39.50
C GLY A 26 -2.44 -28.56 38.67
N THR A 27 -1.85 -29.66 39.12
CA THR A 27 -1.95 -31.05 38.61
C THR A 27 -3.25 -31.76 38.99
N GLU A 28 -3.85 -32.55 38.08
CA GLU A 28 -4.38 -33.91 38.37
C GLU A 28 -4.80 -34.70 37.09
N LYS A 29 -4.69 -36.03 37.14
CA LYS A 29 -4.99 -37.05 36.10
C LYS A 29 -5.41 -38.35 36.83
N PRO A 30 -5.85 -39.45 36.16
CA PRO A 30 -7.07 -39.76 35.37
C PRO A 30 -7.97 -40.85 36.03
N ASP A 31 -9.16 -41.16 35.47
CA ASP A 31 -9.63 -42.56 35.28
C ASP A 31 -10.78 -42.67 34.25
N ALA A 32 -11.14 -43.91 33.89
CA ALA A 32 -11.44 -44.44 32.57
C ALA A 32 -12.91 -44.59 32.13
N SER A 33 -13.02 -45.13 30.90
CA SER A 33 -14.12 -45.90 30.27
C SER A 33 -15.41 -45.17 29.87
N ASP A 34 -15.56 -44.88 28.57
CA ASP A 34 -16.48 -45.62 27.68
C ASP A 34 -16.39 -45.12 26.22
N GLN A 35 -16.31 -46.04 25.27
CA GLN A 35 -16.50 -45.82 23.83
C GLN A 35 -17.93 -46.30 23.46
N PRO A 36 -18.59 -45.68 22.46
CA PRO A 36 -18.52 -46.32 21.14
C PRO A 36 -18.40 -45.36 19.94
N THR A 37 -17.94 -45.99 18.87
CA THR A 37 -17.66 -45.58 17.48
C THR A 37 -18.86 -45.05 16.69
N ILE A 38 -18.63 -44.04 15.82
CA ILE A 38 -19.13 -44.02 14.42
C ILE A 38 -18.06 -43.35 13.53
N GLN A 39 -17.72 -44.07 12.45
CA GLN A 39 -16.82 -43.72 11.36
C GLN A 39 -17.62 -42.97 10.28
N ASP A 40 -17.10 -41.86 9.76
CA ASP A 40 -17.39 -41.38 8.40
C ASP A 40 -16.18 -40.62 7.87
N ASP A 41 -15.73 -41.05 6.70
CA ASP A 41 -14.47 -40.72 6.04
C ASP A 41 -14.50 -39.32 5.40
N ILE A 42 -13.50 -38.48 5.71
CA ILE A 42 -13.14 -37.30 4.92
C ILE A 42 -11.63 -37.33 4.69
N ASP A 43 -11.24 -37.51 3.43
CA ASP A 43 -9.87 -37.50 2.95
C ASP A 43 -9.12 -36.23 3.39
N LYS A 44 -8.07 -36.42 4.21
CA LYS A 44 -7.09 -35.38 4.56
C LYS A 44 -5.71 -35.84 4.13
N GLU A 45 -5.32 -35.50 2.92
CA GLU A 45 -3.91 -35.52 2.52
C GLU A 45 -3.13 -34.40 3.23
N PRO A 46 -1.90 -34.66 3.72
CA PRO A 46 -1.14 -33.76 4.58
C PRO A 46 -0.06 -33.00 3.81
N ALA A 47 0.25 -31.77 4.24
CA ALA A 47 1.61 -31.22 4.31
C ALA A 47 1.55 -29.76 4.79
N GLY A 48 1.33 -29.58 6.09
CA GLY A 48 1.79 -28.37 6.76
C GLY A 48 3.30 -28.44 6.82
N SER A 49 3.99 -27.82 5.87
CA SER A 49 5.42 -27.57 5.99
C SER A 49 5.60 -26.41 6.95
N GLY A 50 5.75 -26.75 8.22
CA GLY A 50 6.41 -25.89 9.19
C GLY A 50 7.87 -25.77 8.79
N GLY A 51 8.31 -24.53 8.57
CA GLY A 51 9.70 -24.16 8.37
C GLY A 51 9.87 -22.74 8.87
N GLY A 52 10.30 -22.61 10.13
CA GLY A 52 10.68 -21.32 10.68
C GLY A 52 11.99 -20.83 10.06
N SER A 53 12.06 -19.53 9.76
CA SER A 53 13.31 -18.78 9.71
C SER A 53 13.01 -17.28 9.60
N GLY A 54 13.39 -16.54 10.64
CA GLY A 54 13.51 -15.08 10.63
C GLY A 54 12.24 -14.34 11.02
N GLU A 55 12.21 -13.79 12.23
CA GLU A 55 11.37 -12.62 12.52
C GLU A 55 12.00 -11.43 11.78
N ASP A 56 11.75 -11.35 10.47
CA ASP A 56 11.76 -10.06 9.80
C ASP A 56 10.61 -9.29 10.43
N GLU A 57 10.91 -8.23 11.20
CA GLU A 57 9.90 -7.24 11.57
C GLU A 57 9.17 -6.85 10.28
N GLU A 58 7.97 -7.37 10.07
CA GLU A 58 7.21 -7.16 8.85
C GLU A 58 6.85 -5.68 8.82
N ARG A 59 7.67 -4.90 8.11
CA ARG A 59 7.46 -3.47 7.95
C ARG A 59 6.13 -3.29 7.23
N ILE A 60 5.11 -2.87 7.97
CA ILE A 60 3.79 -2.61 7.41
C ILE A 60 3.90 -1.35 6.55
N ILE A 61 3.96 -1.55 5.24
CA ILE A 61 4.01 -0.49 4.24
C ILE A 61 2.55 -0.15 3.87
N LEU A 62 2.03 0.95 4.42
CA LEU A 62 0.63 1.36 4.24
C LEU A 62 0.44 2.35 3.09
N ASN A 63 -0.47 2.02 2.15
CA ASN A 63 -0.79 2.87 1.00
C ASN A 63 -1.85 3.92 1.35
N TYR A 64 -1.41 5.11 1.76
CA TYR A 64 -2.28 6.24 2.10
C TYR A 64 -2.96 6.88 0.88
N ALA A 65 -2.59 6.48 -0.34
CA ALA A 65 -3.24 6.90 -1.57
C ALA A 65 -4.31 5.89 -2.06
N SER A 66 -4.60 4.84 -1.29
CA SER A 66 -5.62 3.85 -1.70
C SER A 66 -7.04 4.36 -1.48
N THR A 67 -7.94 4.13 -2.45
CA THR A 67 -9.38 4.36 -2.24
C THR A 67 -9.94 3.52 -1.09
N SER A 68 -9.40 2.31 -0.85
CA SER A 68 -9.82 1.47 0.29
C SER A 68 -9.43 2.04 1.65
N ALA A 69 -8.39 2.88 1.69
CA ALA A 69 -7.97 3.61 2.89
C ALA A 69 -8.73 4.93 3.06
N GLY A 70 -9.50 5.36 2.06
CA GLY A 70 -10.24 6.62 2.07
C GLY A 70 -9.65 7.74 1.20
N ALA A 71 -8.58 7.46 0.44
CA ALA A 71 -8.02 8.44 -0.48
C ALA A 71 -8.97 8.73 -1.66
N ILE A 72 -8.94 9.97 -2.15
CA ILE A 72 -9.80 10.46 -3.22
C ILE A 72 -9.05 11.32 -4.24
N VAL A 73 -9.56 11.37 -5.47
CA VAL A 73 -9.11 12.37 -6.45
C VAL A 73 -9.87 13.67 -6.19
N LEU A 74 -9.15 14.70 -5.77
CA LEU A 74 -9.71 16.03 -5.50
C LEU A 74 -9.85 16.83 -6.80
N GLU A 75 -8.83 16.77 -7.65
CA GLU A 75 -8.79 17.48 -8.92
C GLU A 75 -7.89 16.75 -9.92
N LYS A 76 -8.04 17.03 -11.22
CA LYS A 76 -7.28 16.37 -12.28
C LYS A 76 -7.21 17.25 -13.51
N SER A 77 -6.27 16.94 -14.41
CA SER A 77 -6.21 17.59 -15.71
C SER A 77 -7.54 17.49 -16.48
N PRO A 78 -7.92 18.55 -17.21
CA PRO A 78 -9.10 18.52 -18.08
C PRO A 78 -9.05 17.32 -19.03
N ASN A 79 -10.23 16.80 -19.39
CA ASN A 79 -10.39 15.66 -20.31
C ASN A 79 -9.79 14.31 -19.84
N SER A 80 -9.17 14.23 -18.66
CA SER A 80 -8.71 12.95 -18.12
C SER A 80 -9.88 12.05 -17.73
N LYS A 81 -9.79 10.76 -18.07
CA LYS A 81 -10.80 9.73 -17.76
C LYS A 81 -10.21 8.70 -16.82
N GLY A 82 -11.04 8.17 -15.91
CA GLY A 82 -10.65 7.10 -15.00
C GLY A 82 -9.59 7.47 -13.96
N MET A 83 -9.43 8.75 -13.58
CA MET A 83 -8.35 9.14 -12.66
C MET A 83 -8.46 8.51 -11.27
N SER A 84 -9.66 8.15 -10.81
CA SER A 84 -9.84 7.41 -9.56
C SER A 84 -9.26 5.99 -9.61
N ASN A 85 -9.09 5.41 -10.81
CA ASN A 85 -8.54 4.07 -10.98
C ASN A 85 -7.08 3.97 -10.52
N ILE A 86 -6.35 5.09 -10.53
CA ILE A 86 -4.93 5.11 -10.15
C ILE A 86 -4.71 4.86 -8.65
N LEU A 87 -5.78 5.00 -7.86
CA LEU A 87 -5.83 4.81 -6.41
C LEU A 87 -6.31 3.39 -6.03
N VAL A 88 -6.58 2.54 -7.02
CA VAL A 88 -7.05 1.16 -6.82
C VAL A 88 -5.92 0.21 -7.17
N ASN A 89 -5.67 -0.79 -6.33
CA ASN A 89 -4.69 -1.83 -6.60
C ASN A 89 -5.25 -2.89 -7.58
N ASP A 90 -5.56 -2.45 -8.80
CA ASP A 90 -6.10 -3.27 -9.88
C ASP A 90 -5.29 -2.99 -11.15
N LYS A 91 -4.61 -4.00 -11.67
CA LYS A 91 -3.68 -3.89 -12.81
C LYS A 91 -4.40 -3.71 -14.15
N ASP A 92 -5.69 -4.04 -14.20
CA ASP A 92 -6.52 -3.92 -15.40
C ASP A 92 -7.22 -2.56 -15.47
N LYS A 93 -7.19 -1.79 -14.38
CA LYS A 93 -7.73 -0.43 -14.33
C LYS A 93 -6.67 0.60 -14.64
N TYR A 94 -7.09 1.65 -15.34
CA TYR A 94 -6.18 2.70 -15.80
C TYR A 94 -6.85 4.06 -15.91
N ALA A 95 -6.02 5.10 -15.90
CA ALA A 95 -6.39 6.45 -16.27
C ALA A 95 -5.88 6.79 -17.67
N LEU A 96 -6.64 7.61 -18.39
CA LEU A 96 -6.26 8.15 -19.69
C LEU A 96 -6.29 9.67 -19.64
N THR A 97 -5.29 10.28 -20.26
CA THR A 97 -5.25 11.72 -20.53
C THR A 97 -4.79 11.91 -21.98
N PRO A 98 -5.47 12.74 -22.78
CA PRO A 98 -5.05 13.06 -24.15
C PRO A 98 -3.57 13.45 -24.21
N CYS A 99 -2.88 13.11 -25.30
CA CYS A 99 -1.43 13.33 -25.42
C CYS A 99 -1.06 14.82 -25.31
N GLU A 100 -1.88 15.69 -25.90
CA GLU A 100 -1.70 17.13 -25.98
C GLU A 100 -1.94 17.85 -24.64
N ASP A 101 -2.71 17.25 -23.73
CA ASP A 101 -3.04 17.85 -22.44
C ASP A 101 -1.90 17.71 -21.43
N LYS A 102 -1.70 18.75 -20.61
CA LYS A 102 -0.85 18.67 -19.42
C LYS A 102 -1.45 17.62 -18.47
N LYS A 103 -0.64 16.64 -18.06
CA LYS A 103 -1.06 15.53 -17.19
C LYS A 103 -0.79 15.88 -15.73
N TRP A 104 -1.84 15.91 -14.91
CA TRP A 104 -1.71 16.09 -13.46
C TRP A 104 -2.95 15.58 -12.73
N VAL A 105 -2.76 15.25 -11.46
CA VAL A 105 -3.82 14.83 -10.54
C VAL A 105 -3.49 15.36 -9.15
N VAL A 106 -4.52 15.78 -8.43
CA VAL A 106 -4.46 16.10 -7.01
C VAL A 106 -5.19 14.99 -6.27
N ILE A 107 -4.46 14.32 -5.38
CA ILE A 107 -4.94 13.21 -4.57
C ILE A 107 -5.02 13.70 -3.13
N GLY A 108 -6.19 13.57 -2.52
CA GLY A 108 -6.32 13.65 -1.07
C GLY A 108 -6.01 12.28 -0.48
N LEU A 109 -4.98 12.20 0.34
CA LEU A 109 -4.58 11.03 1.09
C LEU A 109 -5.60 10.71 2.18
N SER A 110 -5.58 9.47 2.66
CA SER A 110 -6.46 9.05 3.76
C SER A 110 -6.15 9.74 5.08
N GLU A 111 -4.88 10.10 5.30
CA GLU A 111 -4.37 10.67 6.55
C GLU A 111 -3.27 11.69 6.29
N ASP A 112 -2.98 12.51 7.31
CA ASP A 112 -1.90 13.50 7.27
C ASP A 112 -0.57 12.79 7.51
N ILE A 113 0.23 12.66 6.45
CA ILE A 113 1.49 11.90 6.53
C ILE A 113 2.68 12.70 6.04
N GLN A 114 3.86 12.32 6.53
CA GLN A 114 5.12 12.70 5.91
C GLN A 114 5.45 11.70 4.80
N ILE A 115 5.39 12.15 3.54
CA ILE A 115 5.64 11.27 2.39
C ILE A 115 7.13 10.91 2.38
N LYS A 116 7.44 9.61 2.53
CA LYS A 116 8.80 9.07 2.42
C LYS A 116 9.04 8.45 1.04
N THR A 117 8.05 7.73 0.53
CA THR A 117 8.14 6.97 -0.71
C THR A 117 6.87 7.12 -1.52
N ILE A 118 7.03 7.25 -2.82
CA ILE A 118 5.95 7.04 -3.79
C ILE A 118 6.29 5.85 -4.68
N ILE A 119 5.27 5.08 -5.03
CA ILE A 119 5.40 3.98 -6.00
C ILE A 119 4.49 4.30 -7.19
N MET A 120 5.06 4.25 -8.38
CA MET A 120 4.33 4.42 -9.63
C MET A 120 4.35 3.12 -10.42
N ALA A 121 3.20 2.66 -10.88
CA ALA A 121 3.09 1.44 -11.67
C ALA A 121 2.58 1.71 -13.09
N HIS A 122 3.16 0.98 -14.05
CA HIS A 122 2.79 1.03 -15.46
C HIS A 122 2.65 -0.38 -16.02
N TYR A 123 1.42 -0.82 -16.33
CA TYR A 123 1.13 -2.18 -16.80
C TYR A 123 0.60 -2.25 -18.24
N GLU A 124 0.22 -1.11 -18.83
CA GLU A 124 -0.35 -1.06 -20.18
C GLU A 124 0.74 -1.09 -21.26
N LYS A 125 0.83 -2.20 -21.99
CA LYS A 125 1.90 -2.49 -22.96
C LYS A 125 1.91 -1.56 -24.17
N PHE A 126 0.76 -0.97 -24.53
CA PHE A 126 0.62 -0.15 -25.73
C PHE A 126 0.56 1.36 -25.44
N SER A 127 0.77 1.76 -24.18
CA SER A 127 0.73 3.18 -23.80
C SER A 127 2.13 3.76 -23.60
N SER A 128 2.28 5.05 -23.92
CA SER A 128 3.52 5.78 -23.67
C SER A 128 3.83 5.85 -22.16
N THR A 129 5.10 5.66 -21.80
CA THR A 129 5.57 5.67 -20.41
C THR A 129 5.85 7.08 -19.89
N THR A 130 5.84 7.18 -18.55
CA THR A 130 6.38 8.27 -17.73
C THR A 130 7.82 8.61 -18.06
N SER A 131 8.18 9.78 -18.60
CA SER A 131 9.61 10.16 -18.63
C SER A 131 10.03 10.86 -17.35
N ALA A 132 9.32 11.92 -16.95
CA ALA A 132 9.56 12.64 -15.72
C ALA A 132 8.26 13.22 -15.14
N PHE A 133 8.24 13.41 -13.83
CA PHE A 133 7.13 14.03 -13.13
C PHE A 133 7.62 14.84 -11.92
N GLN A 134 6.82 15.81 -11.50
CA GLN A 134 7.05 16.60 -10.29
C GLN A 134 6.06 16.17 -9.22
N LEU A 135 6.55 15.97 -8.00
CA LEU A 135 5.72 15.70 -6.83
C LEU A 135 5.56 16.99 -6.02
N LEU A 136 4.32 17.37 -5.76
CA LEU A 136 3.96 18.53 -4.95
C LEU A 136 3.11 18.06 -3.76
N GLY A 137 3.24 18.74 -2.62
CA GLY A 137 2.48 18.45 -1.42
C GLY A 137 1.87 19.69 -0.77
N SER A 138 0.77 19.49 -0.06
CA SER A 138 0.08 20.47 0.78
C SER A 138 -0.69 19.73 1.88
N GLN A 139 -0.89 20.38 3.02
CA GLN A 139 -1.75 19.88 4.12
C GLN A 139 -3.22 20.27 3.93
N THR A 140 -3.51 21.19 3.02
CA THR A 140 -4.87 21.69 2.78
C THR A 140 -5.17 21.76 1.30
N PHE A 141 -6.44 21.56 0.96
CA PHE A 141 -6.98 21.74 -0.38
C PHE A 141 -8.34 22.45 -0.29
N PRO A 142 -8.62 23.45 -1.14
CA PRO A 142 -7.73 24.04 -2.13
C PRO A 142 -6.55 24.79 -1.50
N THR A 143 -5.39 24.81 -2.17
CA THR A 143 -4.21 25.60 -1.75
C THR A 143 -3.68 26.46 -2.89
N GLN A 144 -3.08 27.59 -2.54
CA GLN A 144 -2.30 28.40 -3.48
C GLN A 144 -0.80 28.11 -3.38
N GLU A 145 -0.37 27.48 -2.28
CA GLU A 145 1.01 27.18 -1.98
C GLU A 145 1.24 25.68 -2.05
N TRP A 146 1.99 25.26 -3.07
CA TRP A 146 2.41 23.88 -3.26
C TRP A 146 3.87 23.74 -2.90
N ARG A 147 4.20 22.84 -1.98
CA ARG A 147 5.59 22.53 -1.65
C ARG A 147 6.14 21.51 -2.65
N ASN A 148 7.27 21.83 -3.27
CA ASN A 148 7.96 20.88 -4.15
C ASN A 148 8.63 19.79 -3.31
N LEU A 149 8.18 18.54 -3.48
CA LEU A 149 8.73 17.37 -2.80
C LEU A 149 9.80 16.66 -3.63
N GLY A 150 9.93 17.00 -4.90
CA GLY A 150 10.93 16.46 -5.80
C GLY A 150 10.51 16.46 -7.26
N THR A 151 11.49 16.24 -8.12
CA THR A 151 11.28 15.94 -9.54
C THR A 151 11.99 14.64 -9.85
N PHE A 152 11.25 13.70 -10.42
CA PHE A 152 11.69 12.32 -10.60
C PHE A 152 11.69 11.97 -12.07
N THR A 153 12.66 11.18 -12.49
CA THR A 153 12.72 10.59 -13.84
C THR A 153 12.36 9.12 -13.72
N ALA A 154 11.31 8.69 -14.41
CA ALA A 154 10.89 7.31 -14.45
C ALA A 154 11.60 6.58 -15.59
N LYS A 155 11.90 5.30 -15.37
CA LYS A 155 12.47 4.41 -16.39
C LYS A 155 11.36 3.96 -17.33
N ILE A 156 11.73 3.73 -18.59
CA ILE A 156 10.83 3.15 -19.59
C ILE A 156 10.76 1.64 -19.36
N GLN A 157 9.94 1.22 -18.40
CA GLN A 157 9.74 -0.18 -18.05
C GLN A 157 8.30 -0.44 -17.58
N GLN A 158 7.88 -1.70 -17.66
CA GLN A 158 6.62 -2.17 -17.08
C GLN A 158 6.81 -2.50 -15.60
N GLY A 159 5.72 -2.43 -14.85
CA GLY A 159 5.69 -2.72 -13.41
C GLY A 159 5.84 -1.47 -12.54
N GLU A 160 6.16 -1.73 -11.29
CA GLU A 160 6.31 -0.71 -10.24
C GLU A 160 7.70 -0.08 -10.26
N GLN A 161 7.73 1.20 -9.91
CA GLN A 161 8.93 2.00 -9.73
C GLN A 161 8.79 2.78 -8.43
N LYS A 162 9.76 2.57 -7.52
CA LYS A 162 9.84 3.27 -6.24
C LYS A 162 10.64 4.56 -6.41
N PHE A 163 10.15 5.66 -5.85
CA PHE A 163 10.86 6.93 -5.77
C PHE A 163 10.90 7.41 -4.34
N GLU A 164 12.10 7.67 -3.84
CA GLU A 164 12.32 8.13 -2.48
C GLU A 164 12.29 9.66 -2.44
N VAL A 165 11.49 10.19 -1.52
CA VAL A 165 11.27 11.62 -1.38
C VAL A 165 12.28 12.15 -0.36
N SER A 166 13.23 12.96 -0.83
CA SER A 166 14.25 13.56 0.05
C SER A 166 13.68 14.71 0.89
N GLU A 167 12.74 15.48 0.32
CA GLU A 167 12.14 16.61 0.98
C GLU A 167 10.99 16.18 1.90
N ARG A 168 11.24 16.28 3.20
CA ARG A 168 10.29 15.89 4.23
C ARG A 168 9.23 16.99 4.43
N ALA A 169 8.03 16.75 3.91
CA ALA A 169 6.87 17.60 4.14
C ALA A 169 5.62 16.78 4.48
N LEU A 170 4.73 17.37 5.28
CA LEU A 170 3.40 16.84 5.52
C LEU A 170 2.51 17.07 4.30
N ALA A 171 1.68 16.09 3.99
CA ALA A 171 0.67 16.15 2.95
C ALA A 171 -0.65 15.51 3.42
N ARG A 172 -1.77 16.02 2.90
CA ARG A 172 -3.13 15.53 3.12
C ARG A 172 -3.87 15.42 1.79
#